data_AF-A0A2P2MWB5-F1
#
_entry.id   AF-A0A2P2MWB5-F1
#
_cell.length_a   1.000
_cell.length_b   1.000
_cell.length_c   1.000
_cell.angle_alpha   90.00
_cell.angle_beta   90.00
_cell.angle_gamma   90.00
#
_symmetry.space_group_name_H-M   'P 1'
#
loop_
_entity.id
_entity.type
_entity.pdbx_description
1 polymer ?
#
loop_
_entity_poly.entity_id
_entity_poly.type
_entity_poly.pdbx_seq_one_letter_code
_entity_poly.pdbx_strand_id
1 'polypeptide(L)'
;MSSANAPIAMKEVLTLPSIGISHQFITFTNVTMESDKYICVRETAPQNSVVIIDMNMPMQPLRRPITADSALMNPNSRILALKAQLQGTTEDHLQIFNIEMKAKMKSHQMPEQVVFWKWITPKMLGLVTQTSVYHWSIEGKVLFIPLT
;
A
#
# COMPACT_ATOMS: atom_id res chain seq x y z
N MET A 1 35.41 6.70 -32.37
CA MET A 1 34.91 7.40 -31.17
C MET A 1 34.09 6.40 -30.37
N SER A 2 34.67 5.83 -29.31
CA SER A 2 33.99 4.85 -28.45
C SER A 2 32.99 5.57 -27.55
N SER A 3 31.69 5.44 -27.85
CA SER A 3 30.65 5.78 -26.90
C SER A 3 30.86 4.91 -25.66
N ALA A 4 31.29 5.53 -24.56
CA ALA A 4 31.45 4.85 -23.27
C ALA A 4 30.09 4.23 -22.89
N ASN A 5 30.03 2.89 -22.80
CA ASN A 5 28.86 2.21 -22.26
C ASN A 5 28.68 2.71 -20.82
N ALA A 6 27.64 3.50 -20.59
CA ALA A 6 27.32 3.96 -19.25
C ALA A 6 27.04 2.74 -18.35
N PRO A 7 27.51 2.73 -17.09
CA PRO A 7 27.33 1.60 -16.18
C PRO A 7 25.88 1.39 -15.73
N ILE A 8 24.97 2.27 -16.14
CA ILE A 8 23.57 2.29 -15.75
C ILE A 8 22.71 2.50 -17.00
N ALA A 9 21.66 1.69 -17.12
CA ALA A 9 20.59 1.92 -18.09
C ALA A 9 19.44 2.66 -17.40
N MET A 10 19.16 3.89 -17.84
CA MET A 10 17.98 4.62 -17.39
C MET A 10 16.81 4.32 -18.34
N LYS A 11 15.68 3.92 -17.76
CA LYS A 11 14.44 3.72 -18.51
C LYS A 11 13.28 4.30 -17.75
N GLU A 12 12.56 5.21 -18.39
CA GLU A 12 11.25 5.64 -17.94
C GLU A 12 10.23 4.55 -18.27
N VAL A 13 9.58 4.01 -17.24
CA VAL A 13 8.64 2.89 -17.40
C VAL A 13 7.21 3.39 -17.56
N LEU A 14 6.83 4.42 -16.81
CA LEU A 14 5.46 4.92 -16.74
C LEU A 14 5.45 6.34 -16.17
N THR A 15 4.63 7.22 -16.76
CA THR A 15 4.23 8.48 -16.13
C THR A 15 2.81 8.35 -15.56
N LEU A 16 2.66 8.51 -14.24
CA LEU A 16 1.34 8.40 -13.59
C LEU A 16 0.28 9.35 -14.18
N PRO A 17 0.60 10.61 -14.57
CA PRO A 17 -0.38 11.47 -15.22
C PRO A 17 -0.93 10.94 -16.55
N SER A 18 -0.14 10.16 -17.31
CA SER A 18 -0.60 9.60 -18.60
C SER A 18 -1.73 8.58 -18.45
N ILE A 19 -1.88 7.98 -17.26
CA ILE A 19 -2.94 7.02 -16.93
C ILE A 19 -4.04 7.65 -16.05
N GLY A 20 -4.13 8.98 -16.06
CA GLY A 20 -5.21 9.73 -15.42
C GLY A 20 -5.08 9.93 -13.91
N ILE A 21 -3.87 9.78 -13.34
CA ILE A 21 -3.59 10.17 -11.95
C ILE A 21 -3.28 11.67 -11.89
N SER A 22 -4.01 12.42 -11.08
CA SER A 22 -3.73 13.86 -10.91
C SER A 22 -2.41 14.10 -10.19
N HIS A 23 -1.65 15.11 -10.62
CA HIS A 23 -0.38 15.51 -10.00
C HIS A 23 -0.49 15.77 -8.49
N GLN A 24 -1.64 16.26 -8.02
CA GLN A 24 -1.85 16.57 -6.60
C GLN A 24 -1.81 15.32 -5.71
N PHE A 25 -2.05 14.13 -6.28
CA PHE A 25 -2.02 12.85 -5.56
C PHE A 25 -0.67 12.14 -5.66
N ILE A 26 0.30 12.70 -6.40
CA ILE A 26 1.65 12.15 -6.52
C ILE A 26 2.51 12.65 -5.36
N THR A 27 2.23 12.15 -4.17
CA THR A 27 2.92 12.51 -2.92
C THR A 27 3.29 11.25 -2.14
N PHE A 28 4.25 11.35 -1.22
CA PHE A 28 4.63 10.24 -0.34
C PHE A 28 3.44 9.69 0.49
N THR A 29 2.48 10.56 0.82
CA THR A 29 1.30 10.18 1.60
C THR A 29 0.25 9.42 0.79
N ASN A 30 0.22 9.61 -0.53
CA ASN A 30 -0.84 9.07 -1.39
C ASN A 30 -0.35 7.97 -2.32
N VAL A 31 0.94 7.94 -2.68
CA VAL A 31 1.53 6.93 -3.56
C VAL A 31 2.37 5.95 -2.76
N THR A 32 2.09 4.66 -2.91
CA THR A 32 2.87 3.57 -2.30
C THR A 32 3.32 2.57 -3.36
N MET A 33 4.54 2.07 -3.20
CA MET A 33 5.16 1.08 -4.07
C MET A 33 5.93 0.08 -3.20
N GLU A 34 5.32 -1.08 -2.99
CA GLU A 34 5.86 -2.13 -2.11
C GLU A 34 6.68 -3.17 -2.87
N SER A 35 6.57 -3.19 -4.20
CA SER A 35 7.34 -4.00 -5.14
C SER A 35 7.32 -3.34 -6.53
N ASP A 36 7.99 -3.96 -7.49
CA ASP A 36 7.91 -3.61 -8.91
C ASP A 36 6.59 -4.03 -9.58
N LYS A 37 5.71 -4.78 -8.91
CA LYS A 37 4.47 -5.30 -9.50
C LYS A 37 3.30 -4.32 -9.43
N TYR A 38 3.22 -3.52 -8.37
CA TYR A 38 2.06 -2.68 -8.11
C TYR A 38 2.45 -1.29 -7.62
N ILE A 39 1.75 -0.29 -8.15
CA ILE A 39 1.70 1.06 -7.59
C ILE A 39 0.28 1.29 -7.08
N CYS A 40 0.17 1.81 -5.86
CA CYS A 40 -1.12 2.14 -5.26
C CYS A 40 -1.17 3.66 -5.04
N VAL A 41 -2.25 4.29 -5.48
CA VAL A 41 -2.47 5.74 -5.35
C VAL A 41 -3.79 5.99 -4.65
N ARG A 42 -3.80 6.82 -3.60
CA ARG A 42 -5.03 7.30 -2.96
C ARG A 42 -5.43 8.64 -3.56
N GLU A 43 -6.62 8.69 -4.14
CA GLU A 43 -7.26 9.93 -4.60
C GLU A 43 -8.33 10.33 -3.59
N THR A 44 -8.31 11.56 -3.11
CA THR A 44 -9.25 12.06 -2.08
C THR A 44 -10.27 13.07 -2.61
N ALA A 45 -10.26 13.34 -3.91
CA ALA A 45 -11.20 14.24 -4.59
C ALA A 45 -11.38 13.78 -6.05
N PRO A 46 -12.59 13.86 -6.63
CA PRO A 46 -13.85 14.31 -6.02
C PRO A 46 -14.48 13.29 -5.05
N GLN A 47 -14.04 12.03 -5.10
CA GLN A 47 -14.44 10.97 -4.16
C GLN A 47 -13.20 10.18 -3.74
N ASN A 48 -13.19 9.71 -2.49
CA ASN A 48 -12.12 8.83 -2.00
C ASN A 48 -12.07 7.53 -2.81
N SER A 49 -10.92 7.27 -3.42
CA SER A 49 -10.68 6.04 -4.14
C SER A 49 -9.22 5.59 -4.00
N VAL A 50 -9.02 4.29 -4.14
CA VAL A 50 -7.70 3.69 -4.25
C VAL A 50 -7.55 3.19 -5.68
N VAL A 51 -6.54 3.72 -6.37
CA VAL A 51 -6.16 3.34 -7.73
C VAL A 51 -4.99 2.38 -7.65
N ILE A 52 -5.18 1.19 -8.22
CA ILE A 52 -4.17 0.12 -8.22
C ILE A 52 -3.69 -0.08 -9.65
N ILE A 53 -2.40 0.13 -9.84
CA ILE A 53 -1.73 0.03 -11.14
C ILE A 53 -0.94 -1.27 -11.12
N ASP A 54 -1.35 -2.23 -11.96
CA ASP A 54 -0.62 -3.46 -12.21
C ASP A 54 0.46 -3.18 -13.26
N MET A 55 1.73 -3.33 -12.91
CA MET A 55 2.84 -3.00 -13.80
C MET A 55 2.97 -3.95 -15.00
N ASN A 56 2.24 -5.08 -15.01
CA ASN A 56 2.09 -5.90 -16.22
C ASN A 56 1.07 -5.31 -17.21
N MET A 57 0.11 -4.52 -16.71
CA MET A 57 -0.95 -3.88 -17.51
C MET A 57 -1.19 -2.43 -17.05
N PRO A 58 -0.18 -1.55 -17.12
CA PRO A 58 -0.22 -0.22 -16.48
C PRO A 58 -1.27 0.72 -17.10
N MET A 59 -1.68 0.44 -18.34
CA MET A 59 -2.70 1.22 -19.07
C MET A 59 -4.14 0.92 -18.62
N GLN A 60 -4.35 -0.04 -17.71
CA GLN A 60 -5.67 -0.43 -17.20
C GLN A 60 -5.71 -0.35 -15.66
N PRO A 61 -5.55 0.85 -15.06
CA PRO A 61 -5.57 1.01 -13.62
C PRO A 61 -6.93 0.63 -13.03
N LEU A 62 -6.93 -0.14 -11.95
CA LEU A 62 -8.13 -0.54 -11.24
C LEU A 62 -8.48 0.50 -10.17
N ARG A 63 -9.58 1.24 -10.37
CA ARG A 63 -10.10 2.20 -9.39
C ARG A 63 -11.15 1.56 -8.51
N ARG A 64 -11.00 1.63 -7.19
CA ARG A 64 -11.96 1.11 -6.20
C ARG A 64 -12.41 2.22 -5.26
N PRO A 65 -13.72 2.40 -5.01
CA PRO A 65 -14.21 3.36 -4.02
C PRO A 65 -13.88 2.86 -2.61
N ILE A 66 -12.75 3.31 -2.07
CA ILE A 66 -12.22 2.89 -0.77
C ILE A 66 -11.80 4.15 -0.03
N THR A 67 -12.32 4.30 1.19
CA THR A 67 -11.91 5.36 2.12
C THR A 67 -10.92 4.75 3.12
N ALA A 68 -9.67 5.19 3.04
CA ALA A 68 -8.60 4.77 3.94
C ALA A 68 -7.51 5.86 4.02
N ASP A 69 -6.84 5.94 5.17
CA ASP A 69 -5.73 6.86 5.40
C ASP A 69 -4.42 6.33 4.82
N SER A 70 -4.31 5.02 4.66
CA SER A 70 -3.18 4.39 3.98
C SER A 70 -3.59 3.09 3.31
N ALA A 71 -2.94 2.79 2.19
CA ALA A 71 -3.19 1.61 1.38
C ALA A 71 -1.86 1.06 0.85
N LEU A 72 -1.63 -0.24 1.04
CA LEU A 72 -0.42 -0.94 0.61
C LEU A 72 -0.79 -2.20 -0.17
N MET A 73 -0.34 -2.31 -1.41
CA MET A 73 -0.45 -3.55 -2.17
C MET A 73 0.59 -4.56 -1.70
N ASN A 74 0.18 -5.82 -1.61
CA ASN A 74 1.10 -6.90 -1.30
C ASN A 74 2.19 -7.03 -2.39
N PRO A 75 3.44 -7.36 -2.04
CA PRO A 75 4.54 -7.43 -3.01
C PRO A 75 4.34 -8.43 -4.16
N ASN A 76 3.55 -9.50 -3.96
CA ASN A 76 3.45 -10.60 -4.92
C ASN A 76 2.02 -10.93 -5.35
N SER A 77 1.01 -10.50 -4.61
CA SER A 77 -0.38 -10.97 -4.77
C SER A 77 -1.37 -9.82 -4.79
N ARG A 78 -2.60 -10.07 -5.26
CA ARG A 78 -3.70 -9.09 -5.27
C ARG A 78 -4.35 -8.94 -3.89
N ILE A 79 -3.53 -8.77 -2.87
CA ILE A 79 -3.94 -8.51 -1.49
C ILE A 79 -3.66 -7.03 -1.18
N LEU A 80 -4.68 -6.33 -0.70
CA LEU A 80 -4.62 -4.94 -0.31
C LEU A 80 -4.68 -4.83 1.22
N ALA A 81 -3.67 -4.20 1.81
CA ALA A 81 -3.73 -3.78 3.20
C ALA A 81 -4.25 -2.35 3.27
N LEU A 82 -5.26 -2.10 4.11
CA LEU A 82 -5.86 -0.80 4.35
C LEU A 82 -5.72 -0.41 5.83
N LYS A 83 -5.45 0.87 6.07
CA LYS A 83 -5.49 1.49 7.39
C LYS A 83 -6.47 2.65 7.35
N ALA A 84 -7.42 2.67 8.27
CA ALA A 84 -8.36 3.76 8.45
C ALA A 84 -8.50 4.07 9.94
N GLN A 85 -8.44 5.35 10.30
CA GLN A 85 -8.71 5.84 11.63
C GLN A 85 -10.20 5.71 11.91
N LEU A 86 -10.53 5.16 13.08
CA LEU A 86 -11.92 5.08 13.55
C LEU A 86 -12.38 6.49 13.97
N GLN A 87 -13.50 6.95 13.41
CA GLN A 87 -14.05 8.28 13.68
C GLN A 87 -14.24 8.50 15.19
N GLY A 88 -13.74 9.62 15.70
CA GLY A 88 -13.83 9.98 17.12
C GLY A 88 -12.80 9.27 18.02
N THR A 89 -11.86 8.51 17.47
CA THR A 89 -10.79 7.85 18.22
C THR A 89 -9.42 8.10 17.60
N THR A 90 -8.36 7.80 18.33
CA THR A 90 -6.98 7.76 17.82
C THR A 90 -6.57 6.36 17.34
N GLU A 91 -7.51 5.41 17.33
CA GLU A 91 -7.24 4.02 17.01
C GLU A 91 -7.30 3.77 15.51
N ASP A 92 -6.33 3.02 15.01
CA ASP A 92 -6.27 2.61 13.61
C ASP A 92 -6.93 1.24 13.42
N HIS A 93 -7.84 1.16 12.47
CA HIS A 93 -8.43 -0.08 12.01
C HIS A 93 -7.69 -0.59 10.77
N LEU A 94 -6.96 -1.70 10.95
CA LEU A 94 -6.21 -2.37 9.90
C LEU A 94 -7.06 -3.46 9.26
N GLN A 95 -7.06 -3.53 7.93
CA GLN A 95 -7.80 -4.54 7.17
C GLN A 95 -6.93 -5.14 6.06
N ILE A 96 -7.07 -6.43 5.86
CA ILE A 96 -6.48 -7.16 4.72
C ILE A 96 -7.62 -7.62 3.83
N PHE A 97 -7.57 -7.22 2.58
CA PHE A 97 -8.59 -7.52 1.58
C PHE A 97 -7.98 -8.27 0.41
N ASN A 98 -8.59 -9.39 0.01
CA ASN A 98 -8.26 -10.06 -1.23
C ASN A 98 -9.10 -9.44 -2.35
N ILE A 99 -8.45 -8.78 -3.31
CA ILE A 99 -9.13 -8.05 -4.38
C ILE A 99 -9.79 -9.01 -5.38
N GLU A 100 -9.17 -10.17 -5.64
CA GLU A 100 -9.69 -11.19 -6.56
C GLU A 100 -10.95 -11.83 -6.00
N MET A 101 -10.87 -12.29 -4.74
CA MET A 101 -11.99 -12.91 -4.04
C MET A 101 -13.05 -11.89 -3.61
N LYS A 102 -12.75 -10.59 -3.69
CA LYS A 102 -13.57 -9.49 -3.16
C LYS A 102 -13.97 -9.73 -1.70
N ALA A 103 -13.03 -10.24 -0.90
CA ALA A 103 -13.30 -10.69 0.46
C ALA A 103 -12.29 -10.12 1.46
N LYS A 104 -12.80 -9.73 2.64
CA LYS A 104 -11.96 -9.36 3.78
C LYS A 104 -11.32 -10.64 4.35
N MET A 105 -9.99 -10.71 4.33
CA MET A 105 -9.23 -11.83 4.88
C MET A 105 -9.00 -11.68 6.38
N LYS A 106 -8.68 -10.47 6.83
CA LYS A 106 -8.30 -10.21 8.23
C LYS A 106 -8.60 -8.76 8.60
N SER A 107 -8.84 -8.51 9.88
CA SER A 107 -8.92 -7.16 10.43
C SER A 107 -8.38 -7.13 11.85
N HIS A 108 -7.80 -6.01 12.24
CA HIS A 108 -7.32 -5.78 13.60
C HIS A 108 -7.46 -4.29 13.96
N GLN A 109 -7.94 -4.01 15.16
CA GLN A 109 -8.03 -2.66 15.71
C GLN A 109 -6.83 -2.45 16.62
N MET A 110 -5.95 -1.54 16.22
CA MET A 110 -4.74 -1.23 16.98
C MET A 110 -5.10 -0.34 18.17
N PRO A 111 -4.56 -0.63 19.37
CA PRO A 111 -4.78 0.21 20.57
C PRO A 111 -4.06 1.56 20.48
N GLU A 112 -3.07 1.67 19.59
CA GLU A 112 -2.30 2.89 19.35
C GLU A 112 -2.30 3.22 17.85
N GLN A 113 -2.02 4.48 17.52
CA GLN A 113 -1.86 4.91 16.14
C GLN A 113 -0.63 4.26 15.50
N VAL A 114 -0.82 3.69 14.31
CA VAL A 114 0.26 3.22 13.45
C VAL A 114 0.76 4.39 12.62
N VAL A 115 1.95 4.87 12.97
CA VAL A 115 2.60 6.02 12.33
C VAL A 115 3.30 5.63 11.03
N PHE A 116 3.75 4.38 10.92
CA PHE A 116 4.34 3.82 9.72
C PHE A 116 4.07 2.32 9.62
N TRP A 117 3.96 1.82 8.40
CA TRP A 117 3.80 0.39 8.15
C TRP A 117 4.29 0.03 6.76
N LYS A 118 4.74 -1.21 6.61
CA LYS A 118 5.30 -1.71 5.35
C LYS A 118 5.19 -3.23 5.27
N TRP A 119 5.10 -3.78 4.06
CA TRP A 119 5.32 -5.21 3.87
C TRP A 119 6.80 -5.54 4.08
N ILE A 120 7.08 -6.41 5.05
CA ILE A 120 8.44 -6.95 5.30
C ILE A 120 8.64 -8.20 4.42
N THR A 121 7.60 -9.01 4.30
CA THR A 121 7.55 -10.16 3.40
C THR A 121 6.18 -10.21 2.74
N PRO A 122 5.97 -11.04 1.70
CA PRO A 122 4.64 -11.25 1.12
C PRO A 122 3.58 -11.74 2.12
N LYS A 123 3.96 -12.12 3.34
CA LYS A 123 3.06 -12.68 4.36
C LYS A 123 3.03 -11.87 5.66
N MET A 124 3.80 -10.78 5.76
CA MET A 124 4.02 -10.07 7.02
C MET A 124 4.14 -8.56 6.81
N LEU A 125 3.37 -7.82 7.59
CA LEU A 125 3.46 -6.37 7.73
C LEU A 125 4.27 -6.02 8.98
N GLY A 126 5.17 -5.06 8.85
CA GLY A 126 5.74 -4.32 9.97
C GLY A 126 4.84 -3.13 10.29
N LEU A 127 4.46 -2.98 11.54
CA LEU A 127 3.66 -1.86 12.05
C LEU A 127 4.51 -1.12 13.08
N VAL A 128 4.65 0.19 12.93
CA VAL A 128 5.38 1.05 13.84
C VAL A 128 4.37 1.98 14.51
N THR A 129 4.31 1.94 15.84
CA THR A 129 3.58 2.91 16.65
C THR A 129 4.57 3.91 17.25
N GLN A 130 4.09 4.80 18.12
CA GLN A 130 4.98 5.73 18.82
C GLN A 130 5.94 5.02 19.78
N THR A 131 5.56 3.85 20.31
CA THR A 131 6.28 3.18 21.39
C THR A 131 6.92 1.86 20.96
N SER A 132 6.36 1.20 19.94
CA SER A 132 6.67 -0.21 19.66
C SER A 132 6.63 -0.53 18.16
N VAL A 133 7.28 -1.64 17.80
CA VAL A 133 7.20 -2.23 16.47
C VAL A 133 6.59 -3.62 16.56
N TYR A 134 5.63 -3.91 15.69
CA TYR A 134 4.89 -5.17 15.64
C TYR A 134 5.03 -5.83 14.27
N HIS A 135 5.05 -7.16 14.27
CA HIS A 135 4.86 -7.95 13.05
C HIS A 135 3.44 -8.50 13.00
N TRP A 136 2.74 -8.23 11.89
CA TRP A 136 1.38 -8.72 11.66
C TRP A 136 1.36 -9.62 10.42
N SER A 137 1.23 -10.93 10.65
CA SER A 137 1.10 -11.88 9.54
C SER A 137 -0.33 -11.92 8.99
N ILE A 138 -0.45 -12.05 7.67
CA ILE A 138 -1.74 -12.31 7.00
C ILE A 138 -2.14 -13.78 7.06
N GLU A 139 -1.22 -14.67 7.43
CA GLU A 139 -1.46 -16.09 7.65
C GLU A 139 -1.52 -16.41 9.15
N GLY A 140 -2.31 -17.42 9.53
CA GLY A 140 -2.35 -17.93 10.90
C GLY A 140 -2.90 -16.99 11.98
N LYS A 141 -2.82 -17.46 13.23
CA LYS A 141 -3.21 -16.72 14.45
C LYS A 141 -2.17 -15.63 14.73
N VAL A 142 -2.65 -14.43 15.05
CA VAL A 142 -1.79 -13.26 15.29
C VAL A 142 -0.84 -13.54 16.46
N LEU A 143 0.46 -13.47 16.21
CA LEU A 143 1.47 -13.38 17.26
C LEU A 143 1.90 -11.91 17.33
N PHE A 144 1.27 -11.14 18.22
CA PHE A 144 1.84 -9.87 18.66
C PHE A 144 3.03 -10.21 19.55
N ILE A 145 4.21 -10.36 18.95
CA ILE A 145 5.46 -10.45 19.70
C ILE A 145 6.03 -9.02 19.68
N PRO A 146 5.97 -8.28 20.79
CA PRO A 146 6.73 -7.05 20.89
C PRO A 146 8.21 -7.39 20.70
N LEU A 147 8.87 -6.70 19.77
CA LEU A 147 10.32 -6.78 19.62
C LEU A 147 10.94 -5.94 20.74
N THR A 148 11.20 -6.56 21.88
CA THR A 148 12.07 -6.03 22.96
C THR A 148 13.40 -6.74 22.94
#